data_AF-A0A926TPX1-F1
#
_entry.id   AF-A0A926TPX1-F1
#
_cell.length_a   1.000
_cell.length_b   1.000
_cell.length_c   1.000
_cell.angle_alpha   90.00
_cell.angle_beta   90.00
_cell.angle_gamma   90.00
#
_symmetry.space_group_name_H-M   'P 1'
#
loop_
_entity.id
_entity.type
_entity.pdbx_description
1 polymer ?
#
loop_
_entity_poly.entity_id
_entity_poly.type
_entity_poly.pdbx_seq_one_letter_code
_entity_poly.pdbx_strand_id
1 'polypeptide(L)' 'MINVDKNAAYPVAMETLKSEQMLAPETQLRQVKYLNNLIEQDHRNIKRITKPMLGFKSFPVLDEP' A
#
# COMPACT_ATOMS: atom_id res chain seq x y z
N MET A 1 2.26 -15.10 -13.35
CA MET A 1 1.28 -14.82 -12.27
C MET A 1 1.74 -13.59 -11.53
N ILE A 2 0.87 -12.59 -11.37
CA ILE A 2 1.20 -11.32 -10.70
C ILE A 2 0.45 -11.27 -9.36
N ASN A 3 1.16 -11.01 -8.27
CA ASN A 3 0.57 -10.81 -6.95
C ASN A 3 0.31 -9.32 -6.74
N VAL A 4 -0.92 -8.97 -6.37
CA VAL A 4 -1.32 -7.59 -6.03
C VAL A 4 -2.07 -7.61 -4.71
N ASP A 5 -2.25 -6.43 -4.11
CA ASP A 5 -3.17 -6.31 -2.98
C ASP A 5 -4.66 -6.41 -3.42
N LYS A 6 -5.59 -6.23 -2.47
CA LYS A 6 -7.04 -6.33 -2.73
C LYS A 6 -7.67 -5.02 -3.23
N ASN A 7 -6.91 -4.10 -3.80
CA ASN A 7 -7.45 -2.88 -4.38
C ASN A 7 -8.32 -3.20 -5.62
N ALA A 8 -9.49 -2.57 -5.68
CA ALA A 8 -10.47 -2.74 -6.76
C ALA A 8 -9.98 -2.22 -8.12
N ALA A 9 -8.92 -1.40 -8.15
CA ALA A 9 -8.33 -0.90 -9.39
C ALA A 9 -7.57 -1.99 -10.19
N TYR A 10 -7.01 -3.01 -9.52
CA TYR A 10 -6.14 -3.99 -10.18
C TYR A 10 -6.84 -4.91 -11.19
N PRO A 11 -8.06 -5.44 -10.92
CA PRO A 11 -8.79 -6.22 -11.93
C PRO A 11 -9.05 -5.44 -13.21
N VAL A 12 -9.48 -4.18 -13.09
CA VAL A 12 -9.75 -3.30 -14.23
C VAL A 12 -8.47 -3.03 -15.02
N ALA A 13 -7.38 -2.69 -14.33
CA ALA A 13 -6.08 -2.48 -14.96
C ALA A 13 -5.54 -3.76 -15.64
N MET A 14 -5.80 -4.94 -15.07
CA MET A 14 -5.40 -6.20 -15.67
C MET A 14 -6.14 -6.48 -16.99
N GLU A 15 -7.44 -6.18 -17.04
CA GLU A 15 -8.25 -6.32 -18.25
C GLU A 15 -7.80 -5.35 -19.35
N THR A 16 -7.57 -4.08 -19.01
CA THR A 16 -7.09 -3.09 -19.98
C THR A 16 -5.73 -3.50 -20.55
N LEU A 17 -4.77 -3.89 -19.71
CA LEU A 17 -3.43 -4.29 -20.14
C LEU A 17 -3.43 -5.58 -21.00
N LYS A 18 -4.38 -6.50 -20.77
CA LYS A 18 -4.59 -7.65 -21.66
C LYS A 18 -5.16 -7.23 -23.01
N SER A 19 -6.10 -6.29 -23.02
CA SER A 19 -6.72 -5.77 -24.25
C SER A 19 -5.73 -4.97 -25.11
N GLU A 20 -4.80 -4.24 -24.47
CA GLU A 20 -3.73 -3.49 -25.13
C GLU A 20 -2.56 -4.38 -25.58
N GLN A 21 -2.66 -5.71 -25.42
CA GLN A 21 -1.59 -6.69 -25.69
C GLN A 21 -0.27 -6.42 -24.94
N MET A 22 -0.29 -5.59 -23.90
CA MET A 22 0.87 -5.31 -23.05
C MET A 22 1.17 -6.46 -22.08
N LEU A 23 0.18 -7.32 -21.82
CA LEU A 23 0.32 -8.53 -21.01
C LEU A 23 -0.12 -9.75 -21.80
N ALA A 24 0.56 -10.88 -21.58
CA ALA A 24 0.13 -12.15 -22.14
C ALA A 24 -1.27 -12.54 -21.62
N PRO A 25 -2.16 -13.08 -22.47
CA PRO A 25 -3.53 -13.43 -22.09
C PRO A 25 -3.58 -14.43 -20.92
N GLU A 26 -2.59 -15.33 -20.87
CA GLU A 26 -2.40 -16.35 -19.83
C GLU A 26 -1.95 -15.79 -18.48
N THR A 27 -1.65 -14.49 -18.40
CA THR A 27 -1.19 -13.88 -17.15
C THR A 27 -2.33 -13.88 -16.13
N GLN A 28 -2.13 -14.59 -15.03
CA GLN A 28 -3.07 -14.65 -13.91
C GLN A 28 -2.75 -13.58 -12.87
N LEU A 29 -3.79 -12.88 -12.40
CA LEU A 29 -3.73 -11.96 -11.26
C LEU A 29 -4.13 -12.70 -9.98
N ARG A 30 -3.31 -12.62 -8.94
CA ARG A 30 -3.61 -13.17 -7.62
C ARG A 30 -3.65 -12.03 -6.61
N GLN A 31 -4.83 -11.78 -6.04
CA GLN A 31 -4.99 -10.81 -4.97
C GLN A 31 -4.54 -11.43 -3.63
N VAL A 32 -3.33 -11.11 -3.19
CA VAL A 32 -2.72 -11.66 -1.97
C VAL A 32 -2.65 -10.57 -0.89
N LYS A 33 -3.39 -10.77 0.20
CA LYS A 33 -3.43 -9.84 1.34
C LYS A 33 -2.21 -9.93 2.26
N TYR A 34 -1.39 -10.97 2.10
CA TYR A 34 -0.36 -11.34 3.08
C TYR A 34 0.69 -10.24 3.34
N LEU A 35 1.27 -9.67 2.28
CA LEU A 35 2.29 -8.62 2.43
C LEU A 35 1.71 -7.36 3.07
N ASN A 36 0.50 -6.96 2.69
CA ASN A 36 -0.17 -5.83 3.34
C ASN A 36 -0.47 -6.11 4.80
N ASN A 37 -0.92 -7.32 5.14
CA ASN A 37 -1.14 -7.69 6.54
C ASN A 37 0.17 -7.66 7.35
N LEU A 38 1.29 -8.11 6.77
CA LEU A 38 2.59 -8.10 7.43
C LEU A 38 3.07 -6.67 7.72
N ILE A 39 3.00 -5.79 6.71
CA ILE A 39 3.36 -4.37 6.85
C ILE A 39 2.45 -3.68 7.87
N GLU A 40 1.13 -3.91 7.79
CA GLU A 40 0.18 -3.33 8.74
C GLU A 40 0.37 -3.85 10.17
N GLN A 41 0.79 -5.11 10.32
CA GLN A 41 1.09 -5.69 11.62
C GLN A 41 2.38 -5.11 12.22
N ASP A 42 3.43 -4.95 11.42
CA ASP A 42 4.69 -4.36 11.85
C ASP A 42 4.49 -2.93 12.37
N HIS A 43 3.70 -2.13 11.62
CA HIS A 43 3.41 -0.75 11.99
C HIS A 43 2.38 -0.63 13.13
N ARG A 44 1.73 -1.72 13.55
CA ARG A 44 0.62 -1.70 14.53
C ARG A 44 1.04 -1.15 15.88
N ASN A 45 2.26 -1.42 16.31
CA ASN A 45 2.78 -0.97 17.60
C ASN A 45 2.95 0.54 17.64
N ILE A 46 3.56 1.12 16.60
CA ILE A 46 3.74 2.57 16.47
C ILE A 46 2.39 3.25 16.33
N LYS A 47 1.52 2.77 15.42
CA LYS A 47 0.16 3.30 15.24
C LYS A 47 -0.67 3.25 16.53
N ARG A 48 -0.52 2.21 17.36
CA ARG A 48 -1.22 2.12 18.65
C ARG A 48 -0.80 3.21 19.63
N ILE A 49 0.48 3.56 19.67
CA ILE A 49 1.02 4.61 20.54
C ILE A 49 0.62 5.99 20.03
N THR A 50 0.67 6.22 18.72
CA THR A 50 0.44 7.53 18.12
C THR A 50 -1.03 7.89 17.94
N LYS A 51 -1.92 6.91 17.73
CA LYS A 51 -3.36 7.15 17.50
C LYS A 51 -4.09 7.95 18.60
N PRO A 52 -3.80 7.79 19.91
CA PRO A 52 -4.39 8.65 20.94
C PRO A 52 -3.68 10.00 21.11
N MET A 53 -2.51 10.20 20.50
CA MET A 53 -1.79 11.48 20.55
C MET A 53 -2.31 12.38 19.43
N LEU A 54 -2.63 13.65 19.72
CA LEU A 54 -3.07 14.68 18.75
C LEU A 54 -1.96 15.12 17.77
N GLY A 55 -1.03 14.22 17.44
CA GLY A 55 0.20 14.49 16.69
C GLY A 55 1.43 14.68 17.57
N PHE A 56 2.59 14.71 16.93
CA PHE A 56 3.87 15.05 17.58
C PHE A 56 4.00 16.57 17.68
N LYS A 57 4.60 17.08 18.76
CA LYS A 57 4.91 18.51 18.88
C LYS A 57 5.96 18.87 17.82
N SER A 58 5.72 19.95 17.07
CA SER A 58 6.73 20.57 16.22
C SER A 58 7.80 21.21 17.12
N PHE A 59 9.06 20.87 16.91
CA PHE A 59 10.16 21.63 17.51
C PHE A 59 10.33 22.92 16.72
N PRO A 60 10.36 24.11 17.35
CA PRO A 60 10.80 25.30 16.66
C PRO A 60 12.24 25.06 16.21
N VAL A 61 12.48 25.18 14.91
CA VAL A 61 13.84 25.35 14.40
C VAL A 61 14.36 26.60 15.07
N LEU A 62 15.50 26.50 15.75
CA LEU A 62 16.26 27.68 16.16
C LEU A 62 16.79 28.28 14.86
N ASP A 63 15.97 29.14 14.24
CA ASP A 63 16.49 30.08 13.25
C ASP A 63 17.38 31.03 14.05
N GLU A 64 18.68 30.71 14.12
CA GLU A 64 19.67 31.66 14.57
C GLU A 64 19.72 32.84 13.58
N PRO A 65 19.85 34.08 14.07
CA PRO A 65 19.85 35.29 13.24
C PRO A 65 21.04 35.39 12.29
#